data_AF-A0A3N5A4I0-F1
#
_entry.id   AF-A0A3N5A4I0-F1
#
_cell.length_a   1.000
_cell.length_b   1.000
_cell.length_c   1.000
_cell.angle_alpha   90.00
_cell.angle_beta   90.00
_cell.angle_gamma   90.00
#
_symmetry.space_group_name_H-M   'P 1'
#
loop_
_entity.id
_entity.type
_entity.pdbx_description
1 polymer ?
#
loop_
_entity_poly.entity_id
_entity_poly.type
_entity_poly.pdbx_seq_one_letter_code
_entity_poly.pdbx_strand_id
1 'polypeptide(L)'
;MTGHRRAAAEAPAAAGEARAGRATLAAYAVFRERHYEPYLHYAALRIGRHEAAETAVTAAFTELAVSWTAVLGSAGPAAIAWRILHHHIDHALGLSPGQASGGRPVWALLHDVHLLHQEMHLSCERIAEVVGLPPDQVLGLLPPATQD
;
A
#
# COMPACT_ATOMS: atom_id res chain seq x y z
N MET A 1 3.58 42.95 -39.89
CA MET A 1 3.55 41.50 -40.09
C MET A 1 4.42 40.87 -39.02
N THR A 2 3.83 40.12 -38.06
CA THR A 2 4.36 38.89 -37.42
C THR A 2 3.24 38.40 -36.49
N GLY A 3 2.29 37.67 -37.08
CA GLY A 3 1.22 37.00 -36.36
C GLY A 3 1.61 35.55 -36.06
N HIS A 4 1.38 35.18 -34.80
CA HIS A 4 0.88 33.88 -34.36
C HIS A 4 1.52 32.60 -34.92
N ARG A 5 2.64 32.17 -34.32
CA ARG A 5 3.05 30.76 -34.34
C ARG A 5 3.55 30.28 -32.98
N ARG A 6 2.64 30.27 -32.00
CA ARG A 6 2.87 29.68 -30.66
C ARG A 6 1.62 28.98 -30.10
N ALA A 7 0.83 28.34 -30.96
CA ALA A 7 -0.41 27.65 -30.57
C ALA A 7 -0.43 26.15 -30.93
N ALA A 8 0.33 25.72 -31.95
CA ALA A 8 0.29 24.34 -32.43
C ALA A 8 1.12 23.34 -31.59
N ALA A 9 2.11 23.81 -30.83
CA ALA A 9 3.00 22.96 -30.04
C ALA A 9 2.57 22.76 -28.57
N GLU A 10 1.77 23.68 -28.01
CA GLU A 10 1.31 23.61 -26.61
C GLU A 10 0.11 22.65 -26.42
N ALA A 11 -0.75 22.50 -27.44
CA ALA A 11 -1.92 21.62 -27.42
C ALA A 11 -1.64 20.10 -27.26
N PRO A 12 -0.64 19.49 -27.93
CA PRO A 12 -0.35 18.07 -27.77
C PRO A 12 0.26 17.70 -26.39
N ALA A 13 1.04 18.61 -25.79
CA ALA A 13 1.65 18.39 -24.48
C ALA A 13 0.59 18.36 -23.36
N ALA A 14 -0.30 19.35 -23.33
CA ALA A 14 -1.39 19.42 -22.34
C ALA A 14 -2.34 18.20 -22.41
N ALA A 15 -2.63 17.69 -23.61
CA ALA A 15 -3.44 16.48 -23.78
C ALA A 15 -2.71 15.21 -23.28
N GLY A 16 -1.39 15.17 -23.37
CA GLY A 16 -0.54 14.12 -22.81
C GLY A 16 -0.57 14.11 -21.29
N GLU A 17 -0.36 15.27 -20.66
CA GLU A 17 -0.38 15.45 -19.21
C GLU A 17 -1.75 15.11 -18.60
N ALA A 18 -2.85 15.57 -19.22
CA ALA A 18 -4.19 15.24 -18.74
C ALA A 18 -4.51 13.73 -18.84
N ARG A 19 -3.96 13.03 -19.84
CA ARG A 19 -4.12 11.57 -19.98
C ARG A 19 -3.27 10.83 -18.96
N ALA A 20 -2.03 11.26 -18.74
CA ALA A 20 -1.17 10.69 -17.70
C ALA A 20 -1.83 10.85 -16.32
N GLY A 21 -2.35 12.04 -16.00
CA GLY A 21 -3.09 12.27 -14.75
C GLY A 21 -4.29 11.34 -14.57
N ARG A 22 -5.10 11.13 -15.61
CA ARG A 22 -6.21 10.16 -15.57
C ARG A 22 -5.73 8.71 -15.37
N ALA A 23 -4.65 8.32 -16.03
CA ALA A 23 -4.08 6.97 -15.88
C ALA A 23 -3.55 6.74 -14.45
N THR A 24 -2.89 7.74 -13.87
CA THR A 24 -2.42 7.72 -12.48
C THR A 24 -3.59 7.56 -11.50
N LEU A 25 -4.68 8.31 -11.69
CA LEU A 25 -5.91 8.17 -10.87
C LEU A 25 -6.57 6.80 -11.01
N ALA A 26 -6.65 6.27 -12.23
CA ALA A 26 -7.21 4.94 -12.47
C ALA A 26 -6.35 3.85 -11.80
N ALA A 27 -5.03 3.96 -11.87
CA ALA A 27 -4.11 3.03 -11.19
C ALA A 27 -4.29 3.07 -9.66
N TYR A 28 -4.48 4.27 -9.07
CA TYR A 28 -4.79 4.38 -7.65
C TYR A 28 -6.13 3.71 -7.30
N ALA A 29 -7.17 3.93 -8.11
CA ALA A 29 -8.49 3.35 -7.85
C ALA A 29 -8.44 1.81 -7.85
N VAL A 30 -7.78 1.22 -8.86
CA VAL A 30 -7.57 -0.23 -8.94
C VAL A 30 -6.73 -0.75 -7.77
N PHE A 31 -5.67 -0.02 -7.39
CA PHE A 31 -4.86 -0.37 -6.24
C PHE A 31 -5.70 -0.36 -4.96
N ARG A 32 -6.47 0.70 -4.72
CA ARG A 32 -7.33 0.84 -3.54
C ARG A 32 -8.38 -0.26 -3.50
N GLU A 33 -9.09 -0.51 -4.59
CA GLU A 33 -10.08 -1.59 -4.66
C GLU A 33 -9.49 -2.94 -4.27
N ARG A 34 -8.27 -3.23 -4.76
CA ARG A 34 -7.58 -4.49 -4.47
C ARG A 34 -7.03 -4.60 -3.04
N HIS A 35 -6.65 -3.50 -2.38
CA HIS A 35 -5.92 -3.55 -1.09
C HIS A 35 -6.75 -3.09 0.11
N TYR A 36 -7.85 -2.36 -0.11
CA TYR A 36 -8.61 -1.75 0.99
C TYR A 36 -9.15 -2.77 1.98
N GLU A 37 -9.83 -3.82 1.49
CA GLU A 37 -10.45 -4.82 2.37
C GLU A 37 -9.40 -5.63 3.15
N PRO A 38 -8.32 -6.17 2.54
CA PRO A 38 -7.27 -6.85 3.30
C PRO A 38 -6.60 -5.93 4.34
N TYR A 39 -6.39 -4.65 4.02
CA TYR A 39 -5.79 -3.71 4.96
C TYR A 39 -6.74 -3.42 6.13
N LEU A 40 -8.04 -3.34 5.89
CA LEU A 40 -9.06 -3.16 6.92
C LEU A 40 -9.15 -4.37 7.85
N HIS A 41 -9.23 -5.57 7.30
CA HIS A 41 -9.26 -6.78 8.11
C HIS A 41 -7.99 -6.91 8.96
N TYR A 42 -6.82 -6.69 8.34
CA TYR A 42 -5.55 -6.67 9.05
C TYR A 42 -5.51 -5.63 10.19
N ALA A 43 -5.92 -4.40 9.92
CA ALA A 43 -5.96 -3.33 10.93
C ALA A 43 -6.94 -3.66 12.06
N ALA A 44 -8.08 -4.27 11.75
CA ALA A 44 -9.06 -4.71 12.75
C ALA A 44 -8.49 -5.80 13.66
N LEU A 45 -7.74 -6.76 13.13
CA LEU A 45 -7.04 -7.78 13.93
C LEU A 45 -5.97 -7.16 14.85
N ARG A 46 -5.25 -6.14 14.36
CA ARG A 46 -4.19 -5.48 15.12
C ARG A 46 -4.70 -4.54 16.22
N ILE A 47 -5.76 -3.80 15.93
CA ILE A 47 -6.30 -2.75 16.83
C ILE A 47 -7.40 -3.30 17.74
N GLY A 48 -8.13 -4.34 17.31
CA GLY A 48 -9.26 -4.92 18.03
C GLY A 48 -10.51 -4.04 18.08
N ARG A 49 -10.48 -2.82 17.51
CA ARG A 49 -11.61 -1.88 17.44
C ARG A 49 -11.87 -1.49 15.99
N HIS A 50 -13.03 -1.87 15.47
CA HIS A 50 -13.36 -1.70 14.05
C HIS A 50 -13.32 -0.22 13.60
N GLU A 51 -13.95 0.70 14.32
CA GLU A 51 -13.95 2.12 13.96
C GLU A 51 -12.53 2.74 13.93
N ALA A 52 -11.67 2.33 14.87
CA ALA A 52 -10.28 2.79 14.92
C ALA A 52 -9.47 2.20 13.75
N ALA A 53 -9.75 0.96 13.36
CA ALA A 53 -9.14 0.33 12.18
C ALA A 53 -9.57 1.02 10.88
N GLU A 54 -10.87 1.29 10.71
CA GLU A 54 -11.38 2.04 9.53
C GLU A 54 -10.75 3.44 9.44
N THR A 55 -10.63 4.12 10.58
CA THR A 55 -9.98 5.43 10.65
C THR A 55 -8.51 5.35 10.23
N ALA A 56 -7.76 4.38 10.77
CA ALA A 56 -6.34 4.19 10.43
C ALA A 56 -6.14 3.85 8.93
N VAL A 57 -6.97 2.96 8.37
CA VAL A 57 -6.89 2.59 6.96
C VAL A 57 -7.28 3.75 6.05
N THR A 58 -8.33 4.51 6.40
CA THR A 58 -8.73 5.69 5.64
C THR A 58 -7.63 6.75 5.63
N ALA A 59 -6.98 6.97 6.78
CA ALA A 59 -5.84 7.88 6.88
C ALA A 59 -4.66 7.41 6.01
N ALA A 60 -4.34 6.11 6.04
CA ALA A 60 -3.30 5.51 5.22
C ALA A 60 -3.57 5.67 3.71
N PHE A 61 -4.79 5.39 3.25
CA PHE A 61 -5.15 5.57 1.84
C PHE A 61 -5.20 7.05 1.42
N THR A 62 -5.51 7.96 2.35
CA THR A 62 -5.47 9.40 2.11
C THR A 62 -4.04 9.88 1.91
N GLU A 63 -3.11 9.47 2.79
CA GLU A 63 -1.68 9.75 2.63
C GLU A 63 -1.11 9.14 1.35
N LEU A 64 -1.52 7.91 1.03
CA LEU A 64 -1.15 7.23 -0.21
C LEU A 64 -1.67 7.99 -1.44
N ALA A 65 -2.89 8.53 -1.41
CA ALA A 65 -3.45 9.31 -2.52
C ALA A 65 -2.63 10.58 -2.80
N VAL A 66 -2.20 11.27 -1.73
CA VAL A 66 -1.37 12.49 -1.84
C VAL A 66 0.00 12.19 -2.45
N SER A 67 0.59 11.04 -2.11
CA SER A 67 1.92 10.64 -2.56
C SER A 67 1.91 9.68 -3.77
N TRP A 68 0.74 9.37 -4.33
CA TRP A 68 0.55 8.25 -5.25
C TRP A 68 1.45 8.30 -6.48
N THR A 69 1.63 9.48 -7.10
CA THR A 69 2.48 9.64 -8.28
C THR A 69 3.93 9.22 -8.01
N ALA A 70 4.46 9.53 -6.82
CA ALA A 70 5.81 9.11 -6.44
C ALA A 70 5.86 7.61 -6.13
N VAL A 71 4.83 7.09 -5.48
CA VAL A 71 4.72 5.66 -5.14
C VAL A 71 4.62 4.78 -6.39
N LEU A 72 3.84 5.22 -7.40
CA LEU A 72 3.67 4.51 -8.67
C LEU A 72 5.00 4.41 -9.45
N GLY A 73 5.88 5.40 -9.32
CA GLY A 73 7.22 5.37 -9.92
C GLY A 73 8.25 4.52 -9.14
N SER A 74 7.87 3.99 -7.98
CA SER A 74 8.75 3.13 -7.17
C SER A 74 8.71 1.66 -7.63
N ALA A 75 9.68 0.86 -7.17
CA ALA A 75 9.74 -0.56 -7.46
C ALA A 75 8.68 -1.41 -6.71
N GLY A 76 7.96 -0.84 -5.73
CA GLY A 76 7.02 -1.61 -4.90
C GLY A 76 5.94 -0.76 -4.23
N PRO A 77 4.89 -0.34 -4.97
CA PRO A 77 3.78 0.44 -4.44
C PRO A 77 3.11 -0.19 -3.21
N ALA A 78 2.91 -1.51 -3.22
CA ALA A 78 2.33 -2.26 -2.12
C ALA A 78 3.21 -2.24 -0.86
N ALA A 79 4.53 -2.34 -0.99
CA ALA A 79 5.45 -2.27 0.15
C ALA A 79 5.44 -0.90 0.82
N ILE A 80 5.33 0.17 0.02
CA ILE A 80 5.19 1.52 0.56
C ILE A 80 3.83 1.68 1.25
N ALA A 81 2.75 1.22 0.62
CA ALA A 81 1.41 1.27 1.20
C ALA A 81 1.32 0.48 2.52
N TRP A 82 1.94 -0.70 2.58
CA TRP A 82 2.03 -1.53 3.79
C TRP A 82 2.76 -0.82 4.94
N ARG A 83 3.82 -0.07 4.63
CA ARG A 83 4.54 0.74 5.62
C ARG A 83 3.71 1.92 6.12
N ILE A 84 3.00 2.60 5.22
CA ILE A 84 2.10 3.72 5.58
C ILE A 84 0.97 3.20 6.47
N LEU A 85 0.30 2.11 6.09
CA LEU A 85 -0.74 1.48 6.90
C LEU A 85 -0.28 1.24 8.33
N HIS A 86 0.91 0.67 8.45
CA HIS A 86 1.52 0.36 9.73
C HIS A 86 1.80 1.57 10.61
N HIS A 87 2.26 2.68 10.01
CA HIS A 87 2.42 3.93 10.74
C HIS A 87 1.09 4.40 11.35
N HIS A 88 -0.01 4.31 10.60
CA HIS A 88 -1.35 4.68 11.10
C HIS A 88 -1.89 3.71 12.15
N ILE A 89 -1.62 2.40 12.03
CA ILE A 89 -1.95 1.41 13.05
C ILE A 89 -1.18 1.69 14.35
N ASP A 90 0.13 1.91 14.26
CA ASP A 90 0.98 2.19 15.42
C ASP A 90 0.52 3.49 16.12
N HIS A 91 0.16 4.52 15.36
CA HIS A 91 -0.43 5.74 15.89
C HIS A 91 -1.79 5.50 16.58
N ALA A 92 -2.68 4.69 15.99
CA ALA A 92 -3.97 4.35 16.59
C ALA A 92 -3.83 3.56 17.90
N LEU A 93 -2.75 2.78 18.04
CA LEU A 93 -2.39 2.07 19.26
C LEU A 93 -1.67 2.95 20.30
N GLY A 94 -1.37 4.21 19.98
CA GLY A 94 -0.63 5.13 20.84
C GLY A 94 0.88 4.82 20.93
N LEU A 95 1.42 4.07 19.98
CA LEU A 95 2.85 3.76 19.90
C LEU A 95 3.60 4.96 19.27
N SER A 96 4.67 5.42 19.93
CA SER A 96 5.41 6.61 19.50
C SER A 96 6.09 6.42 18.12
N PRO A 97 5.98 7.38 17.18
CA PRO A 97 6.54 7.29 15.83
C PRO A 97 8.09 7.35 15.74
N GLY A 98 8.80 7.17 16.86
CA GLY A 98 10.27 7.28 16.93
C GLY A 98 11.05 5.95 16.84
N GLN A 99 10.39 4.80 16.98
CA GLN A 99 11.08 3.49 16.94
C GLN A 99 11.11 2.83 15.55
N ALA A 100 10.36 3.34 14.58
CA ALA A 100 10.18 2.74 13.26
C ALA A 100 11.06 3.35 12.14
N SER A 101 12.03 4.22 12.49
CA SER A 101 12.94 4.83 11.49
C SER A 101 14.09 3.89 11.07
N GLY A 102 14.32 2.81 11.80
CA GLY A 102 15.10 1.66 11.32
C GLY A 102 14.14 0.64 10.72
N GLY A 103 14.50 0.04 9.59
CA GLY A 103 13.66 -0.94 8.90
C GLY A 103 13.00 -1.93 9.87
N ARG A 104 11.73 -2.27 9.63
CA ARG A 104 10.98 -3.19 10.49
C ARG A 104 11.79 -4.47 10.69
N PRO A 105 11.97 -4.93 11.93
CA PRO A 105 12.76 -6.11 12.18
C PRO A 105 12.08 -7.34 11.56
N VAL A 106 12.88 -8.31 11.13
CA VAL A 106 12.39 -9.50 10.41
C VAL A 106 11.29 -10.26 11.18
N TRP A 107 11.34 -10.26 12.51
CA TRP A 107 10.33 -10.91 13.35
C TRP A 107 8.95 -10.23 13.26
N ALA A 108 8.89 -8.91 13.06
CA ALA A 108 7.63 -8.21 12.87
C ALA A 108 7.01 -8.60 11.53
N LEU A 109 7.83 -8.70 10.48
CA LEU A 109 7.37 -9.17 9.18
C LEU A 109 6.91 -10.64 9.20
N LEU A 110 7.65 -11.52 9.90
CA LEU A 110 7.25 -12.91 10.13
C LEU A 110 5.87 -12.99 10.81
N HIS A 111 5.67 -12.20 11.86
CA HIS A 111 4.40 -12.14 12.57
C HIS A 111 3.25 -11.65 11.66
N ASP A 112 3.49 -10.58 10.90
CA ASP A 112 2.52 -10.03 9.96
C ASP A 112 2.13 -11.09 8.91
N VAL A 113 3.11 -11.77 8.29
CA VAL A 113 2.87 -12.84 7.29
C VAL A 113 2.11 -14.02 7.90
N HIS A 114 2.46 -14.42 9.12
CA HIS A 114 1.77 -15.50 9.82
C HIS A 114 0.31 -15.14 10.10
N LEU A 115 0.04 -13.92 10.56
CA LEU A 115 -1.31 -13.43 10.83
C LEU A 115 -2.14 -13.38 9.53
N LEU A 116 -1.57 -12.86 8.43
CA LEU A 116 -2.23 -12.84 7.13
C LEU A 116 -2.56 -14.25 6.61
N HIS A 117 -1.72 -15.25 6.90
CA HIS A 117 -1.93 -16.62 6.46
C HIS A 117 -2.90 -17.39 7.36
N GLN A 118 -2.75 -17.31 8.68
CA GLN A 118 -3.52 -18.11 9.63
C GLN A 118 -4.88 -17.49 9.95
N GLU A 119 -4.92 -16.19 10.26
CA GLU A 119 -6.14 -15.53 10.70
C GLU A 119 -6.99 -15.04 9.52
N MET A 120 -6.33 -14.60 8.44
CA MET A 120 -7.02 -14.09 7.25
C MET A 120 -7.10 -15.10 6.10
N HIS A 121 -6.54 -16.30 6.26
CA HIS A 121 -6.56 -17.38 5.27
C HIS A 121 -6.11 -16.96 3.86
N LEU A 122 -5.20 -15.99 3.76
CA LEU A 122 -4.68 -15.54 2.47
C LEU A 122 -3.64 -16.52 1.91
N SER A 123 -3.68 -16.75 0.59
CA SER A 123 -2.64 -17.51 -0.10
C SER A 123 -1.30 -16.78 -0.09
N CYS A 124 -0.19 -17.50 -0.30
CA CYS A 124 1.15 -16.92 -0.37
C CYS A 124 1.25 -15.81 -1.44
N GLU A 125 0.65 -16.03 -2.61
CA GLU A 125 0.58 -15.03 -3.68
C GLU A 125 -0.19 -13.79 -3.22
N ARG A 126 -1.30 -13.99 -2.51
CA ARG A 126 -2.11 -12.88 -2.03
C ARG A 126 -1.40 -12.07 -0.95
N ILE A 127 -0.67 -12.73 -0.05
CA ILE A 127 0.17 -12.09 0.96
C ILE A 127 1.28 -11.28 0.29
N ALA A 128 1.95 -11.86 -0.71
CA ALA A 128 2.99 -11.18 -1.48
C ALA A 128 2.48 -9.89 -2.12
N GLU A 129 1.28 -9.92 -2.71
CA GLU A 129 0.61 -8.74 -3.26
C GLU A 129 0.27 -7.69 -2.20
N VAL A 130 -0.33 -8.10 -1.08
CA VAL A 130 -0.81 -7.21 -0.01
C VAL A 130 0.36 -6.48 0.67
N VAL A 131 1.43 -7.22 0.96
CA VAL A 131 2.62 -6.70 1.65
C VAL A 131 3.59 -6.04 0.67
N GLY A 132 3.56 -6.41 -0.61
CA GLY A 132 4.51 -5.96 -1.62
C GLY A 132 5.86 -6.66 -1.56
N LEU A 133 5.86 -7.95 -1.21
CA LEU A 133 7.03 -8.82 -1.18
C LEU A 133 7.03 -9.79 -2.36
N PRO A 134 8.20 -10.32 -2.76
CA PRO A 134 8.25 -11.38 -3.74
C PRO A 134 7.71 -12.70 -3.13
N PRO A 135 6.97 -13.53 -3.88
CA PRO A 135 6.30 -14.72 -3.33
C PRO A 135 7.24 -15.75 -2.69
N ASP A 136 8.45 -15.92 -3.23
CA ASP A 136 9.49 -16.79 -2.68
C ASP A 136 9.95 -16.35 -1.29
N GLN A 137 10.01 -15.03 -1.05
CA GLN A 137 10.29 -14.51 0.29
C GLN A 137 9.14 -14.80 1.25
N VAL A 138 7.88 -14.67 0.82
CA VAL A 138 6.72 -15.03 1.67
C VAL A 138 6.74 -16.52 2.03
N LEU A 139 7.04 -17.39 1.07
CA LEU A 139 7.16 -18.83 1.31
C LEU A 139 8.24 -19.17 2.34
N GLY A 140 9.39 -18.48 2.30
CA GLY A 140 10.46 -18.66 3.29
C GLY A 140 10.12 -18.14 4.70
N LEU A 141 9.09 -17.30 4.82
CA LEU A 141 8.63 -16.72 6.09
C LEU A 141 7.49 -17.52 6.73
N LEU A 142 6.80 -18.36 5.96
CA LEU A 142 5.75 -19.22 6.49
C LEU A 142 6.34 -20.47 7.15
N PRO A 143 5.75 -20.95 8.25
CA PRO A 143 6.13 -22.25 8.80
C PRO A 143 5.90 -23.32 7.73
N PRO A 144 6.76 -24.35 7.63
CA PRO A 144 6.50 -25.48 6.74
C PRO A 144 5.12 -26.02 7.06
N ALA A 145 4.30 -26.25 6.03
CA ALA A 145 2.98 -26.81 6.21
C ALA A 145 3.12 -28.11 7.00
N THR A 146 2.64 -28.11 8.24
CA THR A 146 2.51 -29.34 9.02
C THR A 146 1.48 -30.18 8.27
N GLN A 147 1.95 -31.10 7.43
CA GLN A 147 1.11 -32.19 6.95
C GLN A 147 0.72 -33.01 8.18
N ASP A 148 -0.51 -32.81 8.65
CA ASP A 148 -1.23 -33.77 9.50
C ASP A 148 -1.89 -34.82 8.60
#